data_AF-A0A2G5T8Q9-F1
#
_entry.id   AF-A0A2G5T8Q9-F1
#
_cell.length_a   1.000
_cell.length_b   1.000
_cell.length_c   1.000
_cell.angle_alpha   90.00
_cell.angle_beta   90.00
_cell.angle_gamma   90.00
#
_symmetry.space_group_name_H-M   'P 1'
#
loop_
_entity.id
_entity.type
_entity.pdbx_description
1 polymer ?
#
loop_
_entity_poly.entity_id
_entity_poly.type
_entity_poly.pdbx_seq_one_letter_code
_entity_poly.pdbx_strand_id
1 'polypeptide(L)'
;MLLLAFLICFSFCNSQQIIHLNSLKGYNFKNPINSKPPYSVYISANRDSDDILSQVYIKSESGSLQNLLYLKNSSKNSNSNLLAATEIQENSFLISKLTDYQLYSLTGFLYITNSSQADDKKFQVYDVNQQFAISTEANKDHTLVFLNSKSQNHSSTISSWLQSPSCLVSMYQGFPQEDQKENLVIFSNPAPFFTQPLFIPHVEKFEVNFEIFHFKTSGSMKFDISPEPFNFDGYKTTAYRTTGFYMKSQYDNTNRTATVSCLRDTSYNGTTGLLIGASRVRPYSTVRFDFDDGPHYILDLGIRGINIEKIPKSLEISTNGTEDGEVYVQYLIWQDQLIPSTLAPTTTMLPETTTKGCLGIFGGGILMIIVLFNFLVIF
;
A
#
# COMPACT_ATOMS: atom_id res chain seq x y z
N MET A 1 37.15 29.18 -22.92
CA MET A 1 37.31 28.08 -21.94
C MET A 1 37.24 28.63 -20.52
N LEU A 2 36.05 29.08 -20.10
CA LEU A 2 35.78 29.48 -18.71
C LEU A 2 34.37 28.99 -18.34
N LEU A 3 34.10 27.73 -18.67
CA LEU A 3 32.90 27.01 -18.26
C LEU A 3 33.31 25.78 -17.45
N LEU A 4 34.36 25.92 -16.64
CA LEU A 4 34.79 24.94 -15.64
C LEU A 4 34.27 25.35 -14.26
N ALA A 5 33.06 25.89 -14.22
CA ALA A 5 32.30 26.19 -13.01
C ALA A 5 30.97 25.41 -12.98
N PHE A 6 30.86 24.33 -13.77
CA PHE A 6 29.99 23.21 -13.44
C PHE A 6 30.71 22.39 -12.35
N LEU A 7 31.04 23.07 -11.24
CA LEU A 7 31.29 22.46 -9.96
C LEU A 7 29.99 21.77 -9.64
N ILE A 8 29.98 20.50 -10.02
CA ILE A 8 29.22 19.40 -9.47
C ILE A 8 28.57 19.86 -8.15
N CYS A 9 27.38 20.43 -8.25
CA CYS A 9 26.45 20.44 -7.15
C CYS A 9 26.09 18.96 -6.97
N PHE A 10 26.97 18.22 -6.31
CA PHE A 10 26.55 17.10 -5.51
C PHE A 10 25.63 17.73 -4.48
N SER A 11 24.36 17.90 -4.85
CA SER A 11 23.29 17.80 -3.89
C SER A 11 23.50 16.42 -3.28
N PHE A 12 24.25 16.36 -2.18
CA PHE A 12 24.11 15.31 -1.20
C PHE A 12 22.66 15.46 -0.73
N CYS A 13 21.76 14.88 -1.52
CA CYS A 13 20.36 14.83 -1.19
C CYS A 13 20.32 14.03 0.11
N ASN A 14 19.71 14.60 1.16
CA ASN A 14 19.46 13.90 2.42
C ASN A 14 18.41 12.81 2.17
N SER A 15 18.75 11.84 1.32
CA SER A 15 17.82 10.90 0.73
C SER A 15 17.88 9.60 1.51
N GLN A 16 16.71 9.18 1.95
CA GLN A 16 16.43 7.81 2.36
C GLN A 16 16.68 6.88 1.17
N GLN A 17 17.11 5.66 1.42
CA GLN A 17 17.37 4.70 0.34
C GLN A 17 17.12 3.27 0.77
N ILE A 18 16.88 2.42 -0.23
CA ILE A 18 16.86 0.97 -0.12
C ILE A 18 18.08 0.43 -0.84
N ILE A 19 18.80 -0.48 -0.19
CA ILE A 19 19.95 -1.18 -0.78
C ILE A 19 19.67 -2.67 -0.76
N HIS A 20 19.36 -3.25 -1.92
CA HIS A 20 19.18 -4.70 -2.05
C HIS A 20 20.52 -5.43 -1.95
N LEU A 21 20.56 -6.49 -1.14
CA LEU A 21 21.80 -7.23 -0.91
C LEU A 21 22.31 -7.94 -2.18
N ASN A 22 21.40 -8.30 -3.10
CA ASN A 22 21.74 -8.90 -4.40
C ASN A 22 22.29 -7.93 -5.44
N SER A 23 22.23 -6.62 -5.17
CA SER A 23 22.82 -5.60 -6.03
C SER A 23 24.25 -5.24 -5.63
N LEU A 24 24.71 -5.74 -4.47
CA LEU A 24 26.05 -5.48 -3.96
C LEU A 24 27.12 -6.16 -4.83
N LYS A 25 28.27 -5.50 -4.91
CA LYS A 25 29.52 -6.06 -5.44
C LYS A 25 30.34 -6.71 -4.33
N GLY A 26 30.84 -7.91 -4.62
CA GLY A 26 31.60 -8.74 -3.70
C GLY A 26 33.08 -8.39 -3.66
N TYR A 27 33.90 -9.35 -3.21
CA TYR A 27 35.37 -9.25 -3.19
C TYR A 27 35.91 -7.99 -2.48
N ASN A 28 35.24 -7.58 -1.40
CA ASN A 28 35.49 -6.37 -0.61
C ASN A 28 35.38 -5.06 -1.41
N PHE A 29 34.63 -5.06 -2.51
CA PHE A 29 34.26 -3.83 -3.19
C PHE A 29 33.54 -2.88 -2.24
N LYS A 30 33.82 -1.58 -2.36
CA LYS A 30 33.17 -0.53 -1.56
C LYS A 30 31.84 -0.15 -2.21
N ASN A 31 30.75 -0.71 -1.70
CA ASN A 31 29.41 -0.35 -2.13
C ASN A 31 28.95 0.90 -1.36
N PRO A 32 28.77 2.06 -2.01
CA PRO A 32 28.51 3.31 -1.30
C PRO A 32 27.12 3.31 -0.64
N ILE A 33 27.04 3.90 0.55
CA ILE A 33 25.76 4.30 1.15
C ILE A 33 25.58 5.80 0.86
N ASN A 34 24.71 6.11 -0.11
CA ASN A 34 24.47 7.48 -0.57
C ASN A 34 23.51 8.29 0.34
N SER A 35 23.77 8.30 1.66
CA SER A 35 23.02 9.12 2.62
C SER A 35 24.00 9.98 3.43
N LYS A 36 23.61 11.21 3.73
CA LYS A 36 24.42 12.11 4.55
C LYS A 36 24.26 11.75 6.04
N PRO A 37 25.36 11.48 6.78
CA PRO A 37 25.28 11.28 8.22
C PRO A 37 24.77 12.52 8.98
N PRO A 38 24.07 12.34 10.12
CA PRO A 38 23.73 11.06 10.73
C PRO A 38 22.57 10.35 10.02
N TYR A 39 22.57 9.02 10.03
CA TYR A 39 21.44 8.20 9.57
C TYR A 39 21.36 6.87 10.33
N SER A 40 20.22 6.20 10.23
CA SER A 40 19.99 4.87 10.78
C SER A 40 19.94 3.81 9.68
N VAL A 41 20.47 2.63 9.97
CA VAL A 41 20.41 1.45 9.10
C VAL A 41 19.55 0.37 9.74
N TYR A 42 18.54 -0.08 9.00
CA TYR A 42 17.68 -1.22 9.31
C TYR A 42 17.86 -2.31 8.24
N ILE A 43 17.54 -3.55 8.58
CA ILE A 43 17.65 -4.69 7.66
C ILE A 43 16.39 -5.55 7.71
N SER A 44 15.97 -6.06 6.56
CA SER A 44 15.08 -7.21 6.45
C SER A 44 15.75 -8.24 5.54
N ALA A 45 16.13 -9.38 6.10
CA ALA A 45 16.89 -10.42 5.40
C ALA A 45 16.58 -11.81 5.97
N ASN A 46 15.29 -12.10 6.22
CA ASN A 46 14.89 -13.30 6.97
C ASN A 46 15.13 -14.61 6.24
N ARG A 47 15.12 -14.58 4.90
CA ARG A 47 15.40 -15.75 4.07
C ARG A 47 16.88 -15.97 3.81
N ASP A 48 17.71 -14.97 4.08
CA ASP A 48 19.13 -15.03 3.83
C ASP A 48 19.84 -15.72 5.00
N SER A 49 20.80 -16.58 4.66
CA SER A 49 21.55 -17.39 5.62
C SER A 49 22.40 -16.53 6.55
N ASP A 50 22.40 -16.86 7.83
CA ASP A 50 23.21 -16.21 8.85
C ASP A 50 24.71 -16.29 8.54
N ASP A 51 25.18 -17.41 7.98
CA ASP A 51 26.57 -17.60 7.56
C ASP A 51 26.97 -16.60 6.46
N ILE A 52 26.04 -16.29 5.56
CA ILE A 52 26.25 -15.34 4.47
C ILE A 52 26.21 -13.90 5.02
N LEU A 53 25.20 -13.57 5.83
CA LEU A 53 25.04 -12.23 6.42
C LEU A 53 26.18 -11.87 7.39
N SER A 54 26.81 -12.86 8.04
CA SER A 54 27.98 -12.65 8.90
C SER A 54 29.23 -12.16 8.13
N GLN A 55 29.23 -12.29 6.81
CA GLN A 55 30.33 -11.92 5.90
C GLN A 55 30.07 -10.63 5.13
N VAL A 56 28.93 -9.97 5.37
CA VAL A 56 28.58 -8.65 4.83
C VAL A 56 28.63 -7.64 5.98
N TYR A 57 29.26 -6.50 5.75
CA TYR A 57 29.54 -5.53 6.79
C TYR A 57 29.24 -4.10 6.35
N ILE A 58 28.72 -3.31 7.27
CA ILE A 58 28.80 -1.84 7.22
C ILE A 58 30.17 -1.46 7.78
N LYS A 59 30.94 -0.72 6.99
CA LYS A 59 32.25 -0.21 7.38
C LYS A 59 32.24 1.32 7.37
N SER A 60 32.59 1.93 8.49
CA SER A 60 32.73 3.39 8.59
C SER A 60 34.11 3.86 8.12
N GLU A 61 34.24 5.15 7.79
CA GLU A 61 35.53 5.74 7.40
C GLU A 61 36.60 5.64 8.50
N SER A 62 36.23 5.75 9.78
CA SER A 62 37.16 5.54 10.90
C SER A 62 37.58 4.08 11.10
N GLY A 63 36.96 3.14 10.37
CA GLY A 63 37.33 1.72 10.35
C GLY A 63 36.49 0.83 11.26
N SER A 64 35.43 1.36 11.89
CA SER A 64 34.45 0.52 12.59
C SER A 64 33.77 -0.45 11.62
N LEU A 65 33.46 -1.65 12.09
CA LEU A 65 32.91 -2.72 11.27
C LEU A 65 31.76 -3.40 11.99
N GLN A 66 30.58 -3.39 11.36
CA GLN A 66 29.37 -4.01 11.89
C GLN A 66 28.82 -5.01 10.87
N ASN A 67 28.72 -6.29 11.23
CA ASN A 67 28.16 -7.30 10.32
C ASN A 67 26.63 -7.20 10.26
N LEU A 68 26.05 -7.63 9.13
CA LEU A 68 24.60 -7.56 8.91
C LEU A 68 23.81 -8.59 9.71
N LEU A 69 24.43 -9.71 10.10
CA LEU A 69 23.79 -10.70 10.98
C LEU A 69 23.40 -10.09 12.33
N TYR A 70 24.28 -9.25 12.90
CA TYR A 70 23.98 -8.52 14.14
C TYR A 70 22.79 -7.61 13.95
N LEU A 71 22.72 -6.84 12.86
CA LEU A 71 21.57 -5.97 12.57
C LEU A 71 20.27 -6.78 12.45
N LYS A 72 20.31 -7.93 11.76
CA LYS A 72 19.15 -8.82 11.60
C LYS A 72 18.62 -9.31 12.94
N ASN A 73 19.52 -9.61 13.87
CA ASN A 73 19.16 -10.09 15.20
C ASN A 73 18.93 -8.97 16.22
N SER A 74 19.08 -7.70 15.83
CA SER A 74 18.91 -6.54 16.70
C SER A 74 17.43 -6.14 16.77
N SER A 75 16.78 -6.47 17.89
CA SER A 75 15.43 -5.98 18.20
C SER A 75 15.45 -5.02 19.39
N LYS A 76 14.57 -4.01 19.37
CA LYS A 76 14.34 -3.12 20.53
C LYS A 76 13.65 -3.86 21.68
N ASN A 77 12.96 -4.96 21.42
CA ASN A 77 12.27 -5.75 22.43
C ASN A 77 12.15 -7.21 21.99
N SER A 78 12.56 -8.15 22.84
CA SER A 78 12.55 -9.59 22.58
C SER A 78 11.17 -10.16 22.16
N ASN A 79 10.08 -9.45 22.50
CA ASN A 79 8.70 -9.85 22.18
C ASN A 79 8.06 -9.03 21.04
N SER A 80 8.81 -8.17 20.36
CA SER A 80 8.30 -7.44 19.20
C SER A 80 9.26 -7.51 18.02
N ASN A 81 8.68 -7.47 16.83
CA ASN A 81 9.42 -7.36 15.57
C ASN A 81 9.89 -5.93 15.29
N LEU A 82 9.98 -5.09 16.34
CA LEU A 82 10.46 -3.72 16.25
C LEU A 82 11.99 -3.74 16.17
N LEU A 83 12.52 -3.34 15.01
CA LEU A 83 13.94 -3.37 14.77
C LEU A 83 14.70 -2.32 15.59
N ALA A 84 15.88 -2.69 16.06
CA ALA A 84 16.86 -1.73 16.54
C ALA A 84 17.77 -1.32 15.37
N ALA A 85 17.94 -0.01 15.20
CA ALA A 85 18.78 0.53 14.14
C ALA A 85 20.26 0.50 14.53
N THR A 86 21.13 0.43 13.53
CA THR A 86 22.53 0.85 13.69
C THR A 86 22.64 2.31 13.31
N GLU A 87 23.03 3.15 14.28
CA GLU A 87 23.26 4.58 14.06
C GLU A 87 24.62 4.81 13.42
N ILE A 88 24.63 5.57 12.33
CA ILE A 88 25.83 5.89 11.57
C ILE A 88 26.06 7.40 11.65
N GLN A 89 27.19 7.78 12.26
CA GLN A 89 27.55 9.17 12.56
C GLN A 89 28.54 9.78 11.55
N GLU A 90 29.08 8.96 10.65
CA GLU A 90 30.06 9.37 9.64
C GLU A 90 29.85 8.56 8.34
N ASN A 91 30.51 8.98 7.26
CA ASN A 91 30.38 8.29 5.99
C ASN A 91 30.74 6.81 6.13
N SER A 92 29.92 5.94 5.54
CA SER A 92 30.06 4.50 5.63
C SER A 92 29.71 3.84 4.29
N PHE A 93 30.18 2.60 4.10
CA PHE A 93 29.95 1.82 2.89
C PHE A 93 29.80 0.34 3.25
N LEU A 94 29.16 -0.43 2.37
CA LEU A 94 29.02 -1.88 2.53
C LEU A 94 30.18 -2.60 1.86
N ILE A 95 30.75 -3.58 2.56
CA ILE A 95 31.74 -4.52 2.02
C ILE A 95 31.31 -5.95 2.28
N SER A 96 31.72 -6.85 1.40
CA SER A 96 31.47 -8.28 1.56
C SER A 96 32.67 -9.09 1.07
N LYS A 97 33.04 -10.14 1.81
CA LYS A 97 34.07 -11.10 1.37
C LYS A 97 33.55 -12.09 0.32
N LEU A 98 32.24 -12.12 0.11
CA LEU A 98 31.57 -13.03 -0.81
C LEU A 98 31.84 -12.67 -2.27
N THR A 99 31.60 -13.62 -3.16
CA THR A 99 31.58 -13.37 -4.61
C THR A 99 30.29 -12.65 -5.04
N ASP A 100 30.32 -11.97 -6.19
CA ASP A 100 29.11 -11.40 -6.82
C ASP A 100 28.00 -12.46 -6.99
N TYR A 101 28.37 -13.70 -7.33
CA TYR A 101 27.41 -14.80 -7.51
C TYR A 101 26.70 -15.18 -6.20
N GLN A 102 27.42 -15.24 -5.09
CA GLN A 102 26.81 -15.52 -3.77
C GLN A 102 25.88 -14.38 -3.34
N LEU A 103 26.29 -13.12 -3.58
CA LEU A 103 25.45 -11.96 -3.27
C LEU A 103 24.17 -11.95 -4.11
N TYR A 104 24.26 -12.30 -5.40
CA TYR A 104 23.09 -12.31 -6.30
C TYR A 104 21.96 -13.24 -5.85
N SER A 105 22.27 -14.26 -5.04
CA SER A 105 21.26 -15.18 -4.48
C SER A 105 20.47 -14.61 -3.30
N LEU A 106 20.91 -13.47 -2.74
CA LEU A 106 20.27 -12.85 -1.58
C LEU A 106 18.95 -12.18 -1.95
N THR A 107 18.06 -12.12 -0.96
CA THR A 107 16.71 -11.57 -1.12
C THR A 107 16.43 -10.42 -0.15
N GLY A 108 17.27 -10.26 0.86
CA GLY A 108 17.19 -9.18 1.81
C GLY A 108 17.61 -7.84 1.26
N PHE A 109 17.31 -6.80 2.04
CA PHE A 109 17.64 -5.43 1.74
C PHE A 109 17.84 -4.61 3.02
N LEU A 110 18.55 -3.49 2.87
CA LEU A 110 18.73 -2.50 3.91
C LEU A 110 17.82 -1.31 3.66
N TYR A 111 17.25 -0.78 4.73
CA TYR A 111 16.60 0.52 4.73
C TYR A 111 17.47 1.54 5.46
N ILE A 112 17.86 2.59 4.74
CA ILE A 112 18.70 3.68 5.23
C ILE A 112 17.82 4.91 5.37
N THR A 113 17.76 5.47 6.57
CA THR A 113 16.99 6.68 6.83
C THR A 113 17.77 7.94 6.43
N ASN A 114 17.11 9.08 6.47
CA ASN A 114 17.81 10.35 6.59
C ASN A 114 17.99 10.74 8.08
N SER A 115 18.61 11.89 8.33
CA SER A 115 18.86 12.39 9.70
C SER A 115 17.57 12.67 10.46
N SER A 116 16.58 13.31 9.83
CA SER A 116 15.29 13.65 10.44
C SER A 116 14.56 12.42 10.96
N GLN A 117 14.58 11.33 10.20
CA GLN A 117 13.99 10.05 10.56
C GLN A 117 14.81 9.30 11.62
N ALA A 118 16.15 9.39 11.56
CA ALA A 118 17.01 8.76 12.56
C ALA A 118 16.78 9.36 13.96
N ASP A 119 16.55 10.66 14.04
CA ASP A 119 16.32 11.38 15.30
C ASP A 119 14.86 11.31 15.80
N ASP A 120 13.92 10.85 14.96
CA ASP A 120 12.49 10.84 15.30
C ASP A 120 12.09 9.60 16.12
N LYS A 121 11.79 9.82 17.41
CA LYS A 121 11.31 8.77 18.32
C LYS A 121 9.94 8.21 17.96
N LYS A 122 9.16 8.92 17.13
CA LYS A 122 7.86 8.47 16.60
C LYS A 122 8.03 7.55 15.38
N PHE A 123 9.24 7.45 14.84
CA PHE A 123 9.58 6.61 13.71
C PHE A 123 9.93 5.19 14.17
N GLN A 124 9.15 4.22 13.71
CA GLN A 124 9.27 2.82 14.12
C GLN A 124 9.35 1.94 12.88
N VAL A 125 10.36 1.07 12.83
CA VAL A 125 10.57 0.14 11.72
C VAL A 125 10.38 -1.29 12.21
N TYR A 126 9.49 -2.02 11.55
CA TYR A 126 9.15 -3.39 11.86
C TYR A 126 9.56 -4.31 10.73
N ASP A 127 9.97 -5.53 11.07
CA ASP A 127 10.22 -6.59 10.09
C ASP A 127 9.09 -7.61 10.12
N VAL A 128 8.38 -7.79 9.00
CA VAL A 128 7.24 -8.69 8.88
C VAL A 128 7.73 -10.10 8.60
N ASN A 129 8.34 -10.73 9.62
CA ASN A 129 8.90 -12.08 9.53
C ASN A 129 8.10 -13.15 10.30
N GLN A 130 7.15 -12.74 11.13
CA GLN A 130 6.21 -13.59 11.86
C GLN A 130 4.97 -12.78 12.18
N GLN A 131 3.98 -13.41 12.82
CA GLN A 131 2.79 -12.70 13.28
C GLN A 131 3.09 -11.91 14.56
N PHE A 132 2.67 -10.64 14.62
CA PHE A 132 2.72 -9.81 15.81
C PHE A 132 1.64 -8.73 15.79
N ALA A 133 1.34 -8.18 16.96
CA ALA A 133 0.41 -7.07 17.11
C ALA A 133 1.16 -5.72 17.07
N ILE A 134 0.58 -4.76 16.36
CA ILE A 134 0.94 -3.34 16.41
C ILE A 134 -0.03 -2.63 17.33
N SER A 135 0.47 -1.71 18.14
CA SER A 135 -0.35 -0.81 18.94
C SER A 135 0.30 0.56 19.00
N THR A 136 -0.48 1.60 18.77
CA THR A 136 -0.05 3.00 18.96
C THR A 136 -0.76 3.64 20.14
N GLU A 137 -0.12 4.67 20.67
CA GLU A 137 -0.66 5.42 21.80
C GLU A 137 -1.68 6.47 21.33
N ALA A 138 -2.62 6.81 22.21
CA ALA A 138 -3.56 7.90 21.93
C ALA A 138 -2.84 9.26 21.86
N ASN A 139 -3.33 10.15 21.00
CA ASN A 139 -2.86 11.54 20.87
C ASN A 139 -1.37 11.71 20.54
N LYS A 140 -0.76 10.72 19.88
CA LYS A 140 0.60 10.78 19.40
C LYS A 140 0.65 10.44 17.93
N ASP A 141 1.47 11.19 17.19
CA ASP A 141 1.79 10.81 15.83
C ASP A 141 2.80 9.68 15.82
N HIS A 142 2.64 8.75 14.88
CA HIS A 142 3.59 7.69 14.61
C HIS A 142 3.81 7.55 13.11
N THR A 143 5.06 7.25 12.74
CA THR A 143 5.39 6.72 11.41
C THR A 143 5.82 5.28 11.59
N LEU A 144 5.00 4.35 11.10
CA LEU A 144 5.24 2.92 11.22
C LEU A 144 5.67 2.39 9.85
N VAL A 145 6.90 1.91 9.72
CA VAL A 145 7.45 1.35 8.49
C VAL A 145 7.53 -0.16 8.62
N PHE A 146 7.09 -0.88 7.60
CA PHE A 146 7.07 -2.34 7.57
C PHE A 146 7.97 -2.81 6.44
N LEU A 147 8.97 -3.62 6.78
CA LEU A 147 9.88 -4.28 5.86
C LEU A 147 9.46 -5.75 5.71
N ASN A 148 9.52 -6.29 4.50
CA ASN A 148 9.16 -7.69 4.27
C ASN A 148 10.08 -8.35 3.23
N SER A 149 10.97 -9.21 3.71
CA SER A 149 11.81 -10.09 2.88
C SER A 149 11.38 -11.56 2.91
N LYS A 150 10.34 -11.91 3.67
CA LYS A 150 10.05 -13.32 4.01
C LYS A 150 9.32 -14.08 2.90
N SER A 151 8.46 -13.43 2.12
CA SER A 151 7.64 -14.08 1.10
C SER A 151 8.08 -13.68 -0.31
N GLN A 152 7.92 -14.59 -1.28
CA GLN A 152 8.25 -14.32 -2.69
C GLN A 152 7.49 -13.12 -3.26
N ASN A 153 6.25 -12.89 -2.79
CA ASN A 153 5.39 -11.79 -3.22
C ASN A 153 5.31 -10.66 -2.17
N HIS A 154 6.17 -10.69 -1.14
CA HIS A 154 6.20 -9.72 -0.04
C HIS A 154 4.83 -9.47 0.62
N SER A 155 4.06 -10.55 0.76
CA SER A 155 2.76 -10.60 1.41
C SER A 155 2.83 -10.21 2.90
N SER A 156 2.00 -9.24 3.27
CA SER A 156 1.77 -8.79 4.63
C SER A 156 0.27 -8.71 4.87
N THR A 157 -0.28 -9.66 5.62
CA THR A 157 -1.71 -9.71 5.95
C THR A 157 -1.99 -8.94 7.22
N ILE A 158 -2.88 -7.96 7.13
CA ILE A 158 -3.37 -7.12 8.23
C ILE A 158 -4.76 -7.58 8.65
N SER A 159 -4.97 -7.72 9.96
CA SER A 159 -6.23 -8.22 10.55
C SER A 159 -6.46 -7.66 11.95
N SER A 160 -7.60 -8.00 12.57
CA SER A 160 -7.93 -7.59 13.95
C SER A 160 -7.84 -6.08 14.17
N TRP A 161 -8.20 -5.29 13.15
CA TRP A 161 -8.03 -3.84 13.17
C TRP A 161 -9.01 -3.18 14.15
N LEU A 162 -8.47 -2.36 15.04
CA LEU A 162 -9.19 -1.53 15.99
C LEU A 162 -8.60 -0.12 15.95
N GLN A 163 -9.45 0.88 15.86
CA GLN A 163 -9.02 2.27 15.71
C GLN A 163 -10.00 3.21 16.41
N SER A 164 -9.47 4.21 17.11
CA SER A 164 -10.30 5.30 17.65
C SER A 164 -10.89 6.15 16.50
N PRO A 165 -12.16 6.60 16.58
CA PRO A 165 -12.72 7.52 15.58
C PRO A 165 -11.94 8.83 15.39
N SER A 166 -11.17 9.25 16.40
CA SER A 166 -10.29 10.43 16.33
C SER A 166 -8.91 10.16 15.74
N CYS A 167 -8.53 8.89 15.58
CA CYS A 167 -7.25 8.49 15.01
C CYS A 167 -7.31 8.63 13.50
N LEU A 168 -6.35 9.34 12.92
CA LEU A 168 -6.14 9.36 11.48
C LEU A 168 -5.13 8.28 11.12
N VAL A 169 -5.38 7.55 10.04
CA VAL A 169 -4.45 6.55 9.51
C VAL A 169 -4.38 6.69 8.00
N SER A 170 -3.16 6.79 7.48
CA SER A 170 -2.89 6.80 6.05
C SER A 170 -1.78 5.81 5.73
N MET A 171 -2.04 4.90 4.80
CA MET A 171 -1.08 3.93 4.27
C MET A 171 -0.51 4.41 2.95
N TYR A 172 0.78 4.15 2.76
CA TYR A 172 1.52 4.51 1.56
C TYR A 172 2.40 3.34 1.12
N GLN A 173 2.55 3.20 -0.19
CA GLN A 173 3.58 2.34 -0.78
C GLN A 173 4.97 2.93 -0.51
N GLY A 174 5.97 2.07 -0.28
CA GLY A 174 7.36 2.48 -0.17
C GLY A 174 7.77 2.98 1.21
N PHE A 175 8.94 3.60 1.29
CA PHE A 175 9.42 4.27 2.52
C PHE A 175 8.93 5.72 2.62
N PRO A 176 8.81 6.27 3.84
CA PRO A 176 8.40 7.65 4.06
C PRO A 176 9.35 8.65 3.40
N GLN A 177 8.79 9.57 2.61
CA GLN A 177 9.49 10.74 2.04
C GLN A 177 9.27 11.98 2.92
N GLU A 178 10.19 12.96 2.84
CA GLU A 178 10.01 14.24 3.53
C GLU A 178 8.82 15.04 2.99
N ASP A 179 8.63 15.06 1.67
CA ASP A 179 7.55 15.75 0.97
C ASP A 179 6.38 14.82 0.60
N GLN A 180 6.08 13.85 1.48
CA GLN A 180 5.05 12.84 1.24
C GLN A 180 3.70 13.49 0.85
N LYS A 181 3.28 13.28 -0.39
CA LYS A 181 2.06 13.89 -0.93
C LYS A 181 0.83 13.09 -0.57
N GLU A 182 -0.25 13.78 -0.21
CA GLU A 182 -1.55 13.17 0.15
C GLU A 182 -2.17 12.38 -1.01
N ASN A 183 -1.89 12.76 -2.26
CA ASN A 183 -2.39 12.06 -3.43
C ASN A 183 -1.73 10.68 -3.65
N LEU A 184 -0.76 10.28 -2.82
CA LEU A 184 -0.12 8.96 -2.85
C LEU A 184 -0.70 7.98 -1.80
N VAL A 185 -1.68 8.41 -1.01
CA VAL A 185 -2.37 7.53 -0.05
C VAL A 185 -3.06 6.40 -0.82
N ILE A 186 -2.83 5.15 -0.39
CA ILE A 186 -3.46 3.96 -0.99
C ILE A 186 -4.56 3.36 -0.11
N PHE A 187 -4.53 3.66 1.18
CA PHE A 187 -5.59 3.33 2.14
C PHE A 187 -5.63 4.42 3.21
N SER A 188 -6.83 4.77 3.67
CA SER A 188 -6.98 5.68 4.82
C SER A 188 -8.24 5.40 5.61
N ASN A 189 -8.17 5.65 6.91
CA ASN A 189 -9.33 5.69 7.78
C ASN A 189 -9.11 6.82 8.80
N PRO A 190 -9.95 7.87 8.84
CA PRO A 190 -11.11 8.13 8.00
C PRO A 190 -10.83 8.14 6.49
N ALA A 191 -11.75 7.57 5.70
CA ALA A 191 -11.61 7.50 4.25
C ALA A 191 -12.06 8.82 3.59
N PRO A 192 -11.37 9.31 2.54
CA PRO A 192 -11.78 10.50 1.80
C PRO A 192 -13.10 10.24 1.07
N PHE A 193 -14.20 10.81 1.56
CA PHE A 193 -15.55 10.57 1.06
C PHE A 193 -16.32 11.88 0.90
N PHE A 194 -17.09 12.06 -0.18
CA PHE A 194 -17.79 13.31 -0.50
C PHE A 194 -16.91 14.59 -0.40
N THR A 195 -17.23 15.44 0.57
CA THR A 195 -16.60 16.70 0.95
C THR A 195 -15.84 16.59 2.28
N GLN A 196 -16.00 15.49 3.03
CA GLN A 196 -15.44 15.32 4.37
C GLN A 196 -15.03 13.87 4.67
N PRO A 197 -13.87 13.64 5.31
CA PRO A 197 -13.44 12.30 5.67
C PRO A 197 -14.46 11.55 6.53
N LEU A 198 -14.72 10.28 6.20
CA LEU A 198 -15.66 9.42 6.91
C LEU A 198 -14.93 8.31 7.66
N PHE A 199 -15.08 8.27 8.98
CA PHE A 199 -14.55 7.17 9.80
C PHE A 199 -15.37 5.90 9.60
N ILE A 200 -14.69 4.81 9.28
CA ILE A 200 -15.29 3.49 9.11
C ILE A 200 -14.89 2.60 10.30
N PRO A 201 -15.85 2.12 11.11
CA PRO A 201 -15.55 1.40 12.35
C PRO A 201 -15.02 -0.02 12.13
N HIS A 202 -15.32 -0.63 10.98
CA HIS A 202 -14.87 -1.98 10.64
C HIS A 202 -13.92 -1.93 9.46
N VAL A 203 -12.69 -2.38 9.68
CA VAL A 203 -11.71 -2.61 8.61
C VAL A 203 -11.58 -4.11 8.46
N GLU A 204 -11.92 -4.62 7.28
CA GLU A 204 -11.82 -6.03 6.95
C GLU A 204 -10.36 -6.50 6.95
N LYS A 205 -10.14 -7.81 7.02
CA LYS A 205 -8.82 -8.39 6.79
C LYS A 205 -8.37 -8.14 5.35
N PHE A 206 -7.12 -7.75 5.15
CA PHE A 206 -6.57 -7.52 3.81
C PHE A 206 -5.08 -7.87 3.72
N GLU A 207 -4.61 -8.06 2.48
CA GLU A 207 -3.21 -8.32 2.15
C GLU A 207 -2.56 -7.08 1.53
N VAL A 208 -1.29 -6.85 1.86
CA VAL A 208 -0.42 -5.85 1.24
C VAL A 208 0.83 -6.54 0.70
N ASN A 209 1.13 -6.38 -0.58
CA ASN A 209 2.20 -7.11 -1.28
C ASN A 209 3.36 -6.18 -1.66
N PHE A 210 3.96 -5.53 -0.66
CA PHE A 210 5.12 -4.66 -0.83
C PHE A 210 6.30 -5.14 -0.01
N GLU A 211 7.50 -5.00 -0.57
CA GLU A 211 8.75 -5.16 0.19
C GLU A 211 8.85 -4.13 1.32
N ILE A 212 8.33 -2.92 1.08
CA ILE A 212 8.28 -1.84 2.06
C ILE A 212 7.02 -0.99 1.86
N PHE A 213 6.35 -0.71 2.97
CA PHE A 213 5.22 0.20 3.05
C PHE A 213 5.19 0.86 4.42
N HIS A 214 4.39 1.90 4.58
CA HIS A 214 4.31 2.60 5.85
C HIS A 214 2.93 3.17 6.14
N PHE A 215 2.66 3.34 7.43
CA PHE A 215 1.54 4.12 7.95
C PHE A 215 2.05 5.42 8.56
N LYS A 216 1.31 6.50 8.33
CA LYS A 216 1.30 7.68 9.19
C LYS A 216 0.00 7.69 9.98
N THR A 217 0.10 7.90 11.29
CA THR A 217 -1.08 7.92 12.17
C THR A 217 -0.96 8.97 13.26
N SER A 218 -2.08 9.46 13.79
CA SER A 218 -2.17 10.51 14.83
C SER A 218 -2.86 10.08 16.13
N GLY A 219 -3.06 8.78 16.35
CA GLY A 219 -3.73 8.31 17.56
C GLY A 219 -3.68 6.81 17.76
N SER A 220 -4.58 6.31 18.61
CA SER A 220 -4.58 4.90 19.00
C SER A 220 -5.22 4.03 17.92
N MET A 221 -4.42 3.09 17.44
CA MET A 221 -4.81 2.00 16.56
C MET A 221 -4.11 0.72 17.00
N LYS A 222 -4.75 -0.41 16.73
CA LYS A 222 -4.22 -1.76 16.96
C LYS A 222 -4.59 -2.65 15.79
N PHE A 223 -3.66 -3.49 15.34
CA PHE A 223 -3.93 -4.54 14.36
C PHE A 223 -2.90 -5.66 14.51
N ASP A 224 -3.24 -6.84 14.02
CA ASP A 224 -2.30 -7.94 13.84
C ASP A 224 -1.75 -7.91 12.42
N ILE A 225 -0.45 -8.13 12.26
CA ILE A 225 0.21 -8.28 10.96
C ILE A 225 0.96 -9.61 10.91
N SER A 226 0.92 -10.27 9.74
CA SER A 226 1.60 -11.54 9.51
C SER A 226 2.15 -11.62 8.08
N PRO A 227 3.22 -12.39 7.83
CA PRO A 227 3.79 -12.57 6.49
C PRO A 227 3.01 -13.57 5.61
N GLU A 228 1.92 -14.13 6.13
CA GLU A 228 1.17 -15.19 5.46
C GLU A 228 0.19 -14.59 4.44
N PRO A 229 0.06 -15.17 3.24
CA PRO A 229 -0.84 -14.68 2.21
C PRO A 229 -2.30 -14.82 2.59
N PHE A 230 -3.13 -13.94 2.05
CA PHE A 230 -4.56 -13.93 2.30
C PHE A 230 -5.34 -13.89 0.98
N ASN A 231 -6.15 -14.92 0.75
CA ASN A 231 -7.00 -14.90 -0.43
C ASN A 231 -8.19 -13.95 -0.23
N PHE A 232 -8.12 -12.82 -0.92
CA PHE A 232 -9.19 -11.84 -0.99
C PHE A 232 -10.40 -12.32 -1.82
N ASP A 233 -10.19 -13.18 -2.82
CA ASP A 233 -11.25 -13.61 -3.71
C ASP A 233 -12.25 -14.55 -3.01
N GLY A 234 -13.54 -14.21 -3.12
CA GLY A 234 -14.62 -14.87 -2.41
C GLY A 234 -14.77 -14.45 -0.95
N TYR A 235 -14.01 -13.45 -0.47
CA TYR A 235 -14.13 -12.94 0.89
C TYR A 235 -15.53 -12.36 1.16
N LYS A 236 -16.00 -12.50 2.40
CA LYS A 236 -17.29 -11.97 2.85
C LYS A 236 -17.06 -10.88 3.86
N THR A 237 -17.63 -9.70 3.63
CA THR A 237 -17.58 -8.64 4.64
C THR A 237 -18.27 -9.07 5.93
N THR A 238 -17.85 -8.48 7.03
CA THR A 238 -18.30 -8.87 8.38
C THR A 238 -19.18 -7.82 9.04
N ALA A 239 -19.31 -6.63 8.44
CA ALA A 239 -20.19 -5.57 8.92
C ALA A 239 -20.90 -4.81 7.78
N TYR A 240 -22.01 -4.15 8.12
CA TYR A 240 -22.78 -3.27 7.23
C TYR A 240 -22.13 -1.89 6.99
N ARG A 241 -21.16 -1.50 7.83
CA ARG A 241 -20.34 -0.30 7.67
C ARG A 241 -18.89 -0.71 7.73
N THR A 242 -18.29 -0.92 6.58
CA THR A 242 -16.99 -1.59 6.47
C THR A 242 -16.12 -1.01 5.37
N THR A 243 -14.80 -1.18 5.51
CA THR A 243 -13.83 -0.87 4.47
C THR A 243 -12.83 -2.01 4.37
N GLY A 244 -12.36 -2.29 3.17
CA GLY A 244 -11.28 -3.24 2.95
C GLY A 244 -10.37 -2.77 1.85
N PHE A 245 -9.36 -3.58 1.56
CA PHE A 245 -8.32 -3.24 0.62
C PHE A 245 -8.03 -4.44 -0.29
N TYR A 246 -8.01 -4.16 -1.59
CA TYR A 246 -7.60 -5.08 -2.63
C TYR A 246 -6.28 -4.58 -3.23
N MET A 247 -5.38 -5.51 -3.49
CA MET A 247 -4.13 -5.23 -4.18
C MET A 247 -3.86 -6.29 -5.23
N LYS A 248 -3.57 -5.83 -6.46
CA LYS A 248 -2.83 -6.59 -7.45
C LYS A 248 -1.34 -6.26 -7.29
N SER A 249 -0.51 -7.28 -7.10
CA SER A 249 0.94 -7.09 -6.99
C SER A 249 1.60 -6.99 -8.38
N GLN A 250 2.78 -6.37 -8.44
CA GLN A 250 3.65 -6.39 -9.63
C GLN A 250 4.11 -7.81 -10.00
N TYR A 251 4.13 -8.74 -9.03
CA TYR A 251 4.51 -10.15 -9.26
C TYR A 251 3.38 -11.00 -9.87
N ASP A 252 2.16 -10.43 -9.95
CA ASP A 252 1.05 -11.05 -10.65
C ASP A 252 1.18 -10.72 -12.15
N ASN A 253 1.68 -11.68 -12.94
CA ASN A 253 1.94 -11.53 -14.39
C ASN A 253 0.67 -11.56 -15.26
N THR A 254 -0.51 -11.53 -14.64
CA THR A 254 -1.79 -11.53 -15.34
C THR A 254 -2.72 -10.50 -14.75
N ASN A 255 -3.73 -10.12 -15.53
CA ASN A 255 -4.92 -9.48 -14.99
C ASN A 255 -5.50 -10.35 -13.86
N ARG A 256 -6.00 -9.68 -12.82
CA ARG A 256 -6.55 -10.34 -11.65
C ARG A 256 -7.98 -9.87 -11.45
N THR A 257 -8.86 -10.82 -11.25
CA THR A 257 -10.25 -10.59 -10.84
C THR A 257 -10.39 -11.12 -9.43
N ALA A 258 -11.05 -10.34 -8.57
CA ALA A 258 -11.42 -10.80 -7.25
C ALA A 258 -12.79 -10.26 -6.85
N THR A 259 -13.59 -11.09 -6.20
CA THR A 259 -14.94 -10.74 -5.77
C THR A 259 -15.02 -10.69 -4.26
N VAL A 260 -15.54 -9.59 -3.72
CA VAL A 260 -15.98 -9.51 -2.33
C VAL A 260 -17.50 -9.62 -2.28
N SER A 261 -18.00 -10.52 -1.44
CA SER A 261 -19.41 -10.61 -1.09
C SER A 261 -19.71 -9.68 0.08
N CYS A 262 -20.74 -8.87 -0.07
CA CYS A 262 -21.03 -7.79 0.86
C CYS A 262 -22.26 -8.14 1.69
N LEU A 263 -22.15 -8.02 3.02
CA LEU A 263 -23.33 -7.93 3.87
C LEU A 263 -24.19 -6.78 3.39
N ARG A 264 -25.46 -7.09 3.14
CA ARG A 264 -26.41 -6.18 2.53
C ARG A 264 -27.73 -6.25 3.27
N ASP A 265 -28.25 -5.09 3.63
CA ASP A 265 -29.63 -4.92 4.05
C ASP A 265 -30.31 -3.88 3.15
N THR A 266 -31.26 -4.33 2.34
CA THR A 266 -32.01 -3.49 1.39
C THR A 266 -33.04 -2.58 2.06
N SER A 267 -33.28 -2.74 3.35
CA SER A 267 -34.08 -1.78 4.12
C SER A 267 -33.33 -0.48 4.41
N TYR A 268 -32.03 -0.41 4.11
CA TYR A 268 -31.20 0.78 4.28
C TYR A 268 -30.78 1.36 2.94
N ASN A 269 -30.62 2.68 2.88
CA ASN A 269 -29.83 3.29 1.83
C ASN A 269 -28.34 3.08 2.12
N GLY A 270 -27.51 3.28 1.11
CA GLY A 270 -26.08 3.21 1.33
C GLY A 270 -25.28 3.50 0.08
N THR A 271 -23.98 3.64 0.31
CA THR A 271 -23.03 4.07 -0.71
C THR A 271 -21.81 3.18 -0.67
N THR A 272 -21.30 2.89 -1.85
CA THR A 272 -20.00 2.27 -2.06
C THR A 272 -19.02 3.33 -2.54
N GLY A 273 -17.92 3.49 -1.84
CA GLY A 273 -16.82 4.34 -2.25
C GLY A 273 -15.61 3.51 -2.63
N LEU A 274 -14.86 3.99 -3.61
CA LEU A 274 -13.66 3.34 -4.12
C LEU A 274 -12.55 4.38 -4.15
N LEU A 275 -11.44 4.11 -3.47
CA LEU A 275 -10.19 4.84 -3.60
C LEU A 275 -9.22 3.98 -4.41
N ILE A 276 -8.72 4.52 -5.50
CA ILE A 276 -7.94 3.80 -6.51
C ILE A 276 -6.55 4.40 -6.59
N GLY A 277 -5.54 3.54 -6.56
CA GLY A 277 -4.16 3.88 -6.86
C GLY A 277 -3.55 2.87 -7.80
N ALA A 278 -2.51 3.29 -8.51
CA ALA A 278 -1.73 2.41 -9.36
C ALA A 278 -0.29 2.91 -9.45
N SER A 279 0.62 1.99 -9.73
CA SER A 279 2.03 2.27 -9.95
C SER A 279 2.55 1.34 -11.03
N ARG A 280 3.52 1.83 -11.84
CA ARG A 280 4.18 1.05 -12.89
C ARG A 280 3.22 0.42 -13.92
N VAL A 281 2.04 1.00 -14.10
CA VAL A 281 1.05 0.53 -15.08
C VAL A 281 1.26 1.18 -16.44
N ARG A 282 0.86 0.48 -17.50
CA ARG A 282 0.93 0.98 -18.87
C ARG A 282 -0.09 2.10 -19.10
N PRO A 283 0.12 3.01 -20.07
CA PRO A 283 -0.93 3.92 -20.50
C PRO A 283 -2.20 3.16 -20.87
N TYR A 284 -3.37 3.74 -20.57
CA TYR A 284 -4.70 3.17 -20.83
C TYR A 284 -5.02 1.87 -20.05
N SER A 285 -4.25 1.56 -19.02
CA SER A 285 -4.62 0.50 -18.06
C SER A 285 -5.89 0.90 -17.31
N THR A 286 -6.77 -0.07 -17.09
CA THR A 286 -8.06 0.18 -16.44
C THR A 286 -8.30 -0.75 -15.25
N VAL A 287 -9.16 -0.28 -14.36
CA VAL A 287 -9.82 -1.11 -13.35
C VAL A 287 -11.32 -1.13 -13.64
N ARG A 288 -11.91 -2.30 -13.52
CA ARG A 288 -13.33 -2.55 -13.70
C ARG A 288 -13.94 -2.98 -12.37
N PHE A 289 -15.13 -2.43 -12.11
CA PHE A 289 -15.96 -2.74 -10.96
C PHE A 289 -17.31 -3.24 -11.42
N ASP A 290 -17.64 -4.49 -11.12
CA ASP A 290 -18.95 -5.07 -11.39
C ASP A 290 -19.75 -5.27 -10.10
N PHE A 291 -21.03 -4.86 -10.15
CA PHE A 291 -21.99 -4.97 -9.06
C PHE A 291 -23.07 -5.96 -9.50
N ASP A 292 -23.25 -7.08 -8.77
CA ASP A 292 -24.13 -8.23 -9.12
C ASP A 292 -25.49 -7.87 -9.72
N ASP A 293 -26.09 -6.79 -9.23
CA ASP A 293 -27.44 -6.32 -9.61
C ASP A 293 -27.42 -4.87 -10.11
N GLY A 294 -26.30 -4.39 -10.67
CA GLY A 294 -26.03 -2.97 -10.88
C GLY A 294 -25.26 -2.58 -12.13
N PRO A 295 -24.91 -1.29 -12.23
CA PRO A 295 -24.01 -0.80 -13.27
C PRO A 295 -22.62 -1.44 -13.09
N HIS A 296 -21.90 -1.53 -14.20
CA HIS A 296 -20.47 -1.77 -14.20
C HIS A 296 -19.74 -0.47 -14.51
N TYR A 297 -18.57 -0.29 -13.90
CA TYR A 297 -17.73 0.88 -14.14
C TYR A 297 -16.38 0.42 -14.65
N ILE A 298 -15.89 1.07 -15.70
CA ILE A 298 -14.52 0.89 -16.20
C ILE A 298 -13.86 2.24 -16.06
N LEU A 299 -12.80 2.30 -15.27
CA LEU A 299 -12.10 3.52 -14.94
C LEU A 299 -10.64 3.43 -15.38
N ASP A 300 -10.14 4.52 -15.95
CA ASP A 300 -8.71 4.72 -16.12
C ASP A 300 -8.04 4.84 -14.75
N LEU A 301 -6.85 4.26 -14.60
CA LEU A 301 -6.10 4.28 -13.33
C LEU A 301 -5.57 5.66 -12.92
N GLY A 302 -5.83 6.71 -13.73
CA GLY A 302 -5.65 8.11 -13.32
C GLY A 302 -6.79 8.66 -12.46
N ILE A 303 -7.95 7.99 -12.42
CA ILE A 303 -9.09 8.35 -11.58
C ILE A 303 -8.80 7.86 -10.16
N ARG A 304 -8.78 8.78 -9.19
CA ARG A 304 -8.41 8.49 -7.79
C ARG A 304 -9.54 7.87 -6.98
N GLY A 305 -10.78 8.02 -7.40
CA GLY A 305 -11.88 7.37 -6.72
C GLY A 305 -13.24 7.76 -7.25
N ILE A 306 -14.23 6.93 -6.93
CA ILE A 306 -15.63 7.15 -7.28
C ILE A 306 -16.52 6.76 -6.10
N ASN A 307 -17.71 7.34 -6.06
CA ASN A 307 -18.75 6.97 -5.11
C ASN A 307 -20.01 6.58 -5.88
N ILE A 308 -20.69 5.56 -5.41
CA ILE A 308 -21.84 4.96 -6.05
C ILE A 308 -22.91 4.78 -4.97
N GLU A 309 -24.07 5.41 -5.12
CA GLU A 309 -25.21 5.33 -4.19
C GLU A 309 -25.88 3.96 -4.26
N LYS A 310 -25.14 2.93 -3.83
CA LYS A 310 -25.58 1.55 -3.82
C LYS A 310 -24.86 0.73 -2.76
N ILE A 311 -25.61 -0.22 -2.21
CA ILE A 311 -25.08 -1.32 -1.42
C ILE A 311 -24.96 -2.57 -2.32
N PRO A 312 -23.75 -2.99 -2.71
CA PRO A 312 -23.54 -4.20 -3.50
C PRO A 312 -24.00 -5.43 -2.71
N LYS A 313 -24.45 -6.47 -3.43
CA LYS A 313 -24.46 -7.84 -2.90
C LYS A 313 -23.09 -8.49 -3.08
N SER A 314 -22.47 -8.25 -4.23
CA SER A 314 -21.04 -8.47 -4.45
C SER A 314 -20.44 -7.30 -5.22
N LEU A 315 -19.15 -7.10 -5.00
CA LEU A 315 -18.29 -6.18 -5.74
C LEU A 315 -17.16 -7.02 -6.33
N GLU A 316 -17.16 -7.15 -7.65
CA GLU A 316 -16.04 -7.72 -8.39
C GLU A 316 -15.10 -6.60 -8.82
N ILE A 317 -13.81 -6.81 -8.60
CA ILE A 317 -12.72 -5.91 -8.98
C ILE A 317 -11.86 -6.66 -9.99
N SER A 318 -11.76 -6.16 -11.21
CA SER A 318 -10.91 -6.72 -12.25
C SER A 318 -9.98 -5.67 -12.84
N THR A 319 -8.75 -6.06 -13.20
CA THR A 319 -7.77 -5.16 -13.81
C THR A 319 -7.51 -5.53 -15.26
N ASN A 320 -7.15 -4.55 -16.10
CA ASN A 320 -6.80 -4.79 -17.50
C ASN A 320 -5.61 -3.94 -17.96
N GLY A 321 -4.67 -4.55 -18.70
CA GLY A 321 -3.44 -3.91 -19.16
C GLY A 321 -2.41 -3.64 -18.04
N THR A 322 -2.55 -4.37 -16.93
CA THR A 322 -1.80 -4.14 -15.69
C THR A 322 -0.68 -5.15 -15.46
N GLU A 323 -0.23 -5.82 -16.52
CA GLU A 323 0.89 -6.75 -16.47
C GLU A 323 2.12 -6.03 -15.90
N ASP A 324 2.80 -6.67 -14.94
CA ASP A 324 3.98 -6.14 -14.23
C ASP A 324 3.75 -4.84 -13.41
N GLY A 325 2.51 -4.32 -13.40
CA GLY A 325 2.11 -3.13 -12.66
C GLY A 325 1.35 -3.47 -11.37
N GLU A 326 1.12 -2.45 -10.56
CA GLU A 326 0.44 -2.56 -9.27
C GLU A 326 -0.85 -1.76 -9.29
N VAL A 327 -1.92 -2.33 -8.71
CA VAL A 327 -3.22 -1.66 -8.58
C VAL A 327 -3.72 -1.86 -7.16
N TYR A 328 -4.21 -0.78 -6.56
CA TYR A 328 -4.71 -0.74 -5.19
C TYR A 328 -6.12 -0.20 -5.21
N VAL A 329 -7.03 -0.88 -4.52
CA VAL A 329 -8.40 -0.41 -4.33
C VAL A 329 -8.76 -0.55 -2.85
N GLN A 330 -8.91 0.59 -2.17
CA GLN A 330 -9.67 0.59 -0.93
C GLN A 330 -11.15 0.73 -1.30
N TYR A 331 -11.97 -0.24 -0.90
CA TYR A 331 -13.43 -0.15 -1.00
C TYR A 331 -14.00 0.21 0.36
N LEU A 332 -15.12 0.93 0.35
CA LEU A 332 -15.94 1.19 1.53
C LEU A 332 -17.40 0.90 1.20
N ILE A 333 -18.12 0.37 2.18
CA ILE A 333 -19.55 0.11 2.10
C ILE A 333 -20.15 0.77 3.33
N TRP A 334 -21.02 1.73 3.10
CA TRP A 334 -21.68 2.48 4.15
C TRP A 334 -23.19 2.36 4.03
N GLN A 335 -23.80 1.53 4.88
CA GLN A 335 -25.25 1.51 5.05
C GLN A 335 -25.66 2.54 6.11
N ASP A 336 -26.45 3.54 5.71
CA ASP A 336 -26.73 4.70 6.56
C ASP A 336 -28.11 4.63 7.21
N GLN A 337 -29.14 5.11 6.52
CA GLN A 337 -30.49 5.33 7.05
C GLN A 337 -31.46 4.26 6.56
N LEU A 338 -32.38 3.88 7.45
CA LEU A 338 -33.52 3.05 7.10
C LEU A 338 -34.37 3.79 6.05
N ILE A 339 -34.69 3.13 4.95
CA ILE A 339 -35.59 3.63 3.92
C ILE A 339 -37.00 3.66 4.53
N PRO A 340 -37.66 4.84 4.60
CA PRO A 340 -39.02 4.93 5.10
C PRO A 340 -39.95 4.02 4.29
N SER A 341 -40.83 3.28 4.97
CA SER A 341 -41.77 2.32 4.35
C SER A 341 -42.74 2.95 3.34
N THR A 342 -42.81 4.28 3.25
CA THR A 342 -43.56 5.03 2.23
C THR A 342 -42.83 5.19 0.89
N LEU A 343 -41.55 4.80 0.81
CA LEU A 343 -40.71 4.83 -0.40
C LEU A 343 -40.20 3.44 -0.82
N ALA A 344 -40.64 2.37 -0.14
CA ALA A 344 -40.43 1.02 -0.62
C ALA A 344 -41.05 0.89 -2.01
N PRO A 345 -40.38 0.26 -3.00
CA PRO A 345 -40.96 0.10 -4.33
C PRO A 345 -42.25 -0.71 -4.22
N THR A 346 -43.39 -0.03 -4.33
CA THR A 346 -44.67 -0.68 -4.52
C THR A 346 -44.58 -1.39 -5.87
N THR A 347 -44.68 -2.71 -5.87
CA THR A 347 -44.98 -3.49 -7.08
C THR A 347 -46.39 -3.15 -7.53
N THR A 348 -46.58 -1.97 -8.10
CA THR A 348 -47.75 -1.66 -8.93
C THR A 348 -47.58 -2.45 -10.21
N MET A 349 -48.25 -3.60 -10.27
CA MET A 349 -48.55 -4.24 -11.53
C MET A 349 -49.34 -3.26 -12.40
N LEU A 350 -48.67 -2.67 -13.39
CA LEU A 350 -49.33 -1.96 -14.47
C LEU A 350 -50.11 -2.99 -15.30
N PRO A 351 -51.40 -2.75 -15.59
CA PRO A 351 -52.16 -3.63 -16.47
C PRO A 351 -51.56 -3.58 -17.87
N GLU A 352 -51.31 -4.76 -18.45
CA GLU A 352 -50.90 -4.90 -19.84
C GLU A 352 -51.96 -4.27 -20.75
N THR A 353 -51.56 -3.26 -21.52
CA THR A 353 -52.35 -2.76 -22.65
C THR A 353 -51.59 -3.11 -23.93
N THR A 354 -52.14 -4.08 -24.67
CA THR A 354 -51.67 -4.42 -26.01
C THR A 354 -52.05 -3.29 -26.97
N THR A 355 -51.06 -2.58 -27.53
CA THR A 355 -51.25 -1.74 -28.71
C THR A 355 -50.30 -2.19 -29.81
N LYS A 356 -50.87 -2.53 -30.97
CA LYS A 356 -50.13 -2.95 -32.17
C LYS A 356 -49.18 -1.84 -32.64
N GLY A 357 -47.88 -2.06 -32.52
CA GLY A 357 -46.85 -1.23 -33.15
C GLY A 357 -46.66 -1.62 -34.61
N CYS A 358 -46.93 -0.67 -35.51
CA CYS A 358 -46.39 -0.67 -36.87
C CYS A 358 -44.87 -0.43 -36.79
N LEU A 359 -44.11 -1.10 -37.67
CA LEU A 359 -42.65 -1.06 -37.72
C LEU A 359 -42.10 0.38 -37.83
N GLY A 360 -41.12 0.68 -36.97
CA GLY A 360 -40.19 1.78 -37.12
C GLY A 360 -38.85 1.38 -36.47
N ILE A 361 -37.97 0.78 -37.26
CA ILE A 361 -36.58 0.45 -36.89
C ILE A 361 -35.85 1.77 -36.64
N PHE A 362 -35.16 1.93 -35.50
CA PHE A 362 -33.80 2.50 -35.40
C PHE A 362 -33.17 2.25 -34.01
N GLY A 363 -32.12 1.42 -34.01
CA GLY A 363 -30.96 1.32 -33.12
C GLY A 363 -31.04 1.71 -31.64
N GLY A 364 -30.89 0.71 -30.76
CA GLY A 364 -30.57 0.90 -29.35
C GLY A 364 -29.20 1.57 -29.16
N GLY A 365 -29.17 2.62 -28.34
CA GLY A 365 -27.95 3.31 -27.93
C GLY A 365 -27.31 2.65 -26.71
N ILE A 366 -26.08 2.18 -26.88
CA ILE A 366 -25.12 1.89 -25.81
C ILE A 366 -24.75 3.23 -25.17
N LEU A 367 -24.97 3.39 -23.86
CA LEU A 367 -24.52 4.57 -23.12
C LEU A 367 -23.12 4.30 -22.53
N MET A 368 -22.07 4.63 -23.29
CA MET A 368 -20.71 4.78 -22.75
C MET A 368 -20.56 6.22 -22.25
N ILE A 369 -20.26 6.41 -20.97
CA ILE A 369 -19.83 7.71 -20.44
C ILE A 369 -18.31 7.66 -20.31
N ILE A 370 -17.62 8.30 -21.27
CA ILE A 370 -16.19 8.62 -21.18
C ILE A 370 -16.09 10.01 -20.57
N VAL A 371 -15.48 10.12 -19.38
CA VAL A 371 -15.17 11.42 -18.76
C VAL A 371 -13.75 11.82 -19.15
N LEU A 372 -13.60 12.66 -20.16
CA LEU A 372 -12.34 13.28 -20.56
C LEU A 372 -12.17 14.62 -19.82
N PHE A 373 -11.19 14.72 -18.93
CA PHE A 373 -10.71 16.01 -18.43
C PHE A 373 -9.41 16.40 -19.15
N ASN A 374 -9.47 17.48 -19.92
CA ASN A 374 -8.30 18.17 -20.44
C ASN A 374 -7.59 18.89 -19.28
N PHE A 375 -6.34 18.53 -19.00
CA PHE A 375 -5.42 19.43 -18.32
C PHE A 375 -4.39 19.93 -19.32
N LEU A 376 -4.50 21.23 -19.60
CA LEU A 376 -3.51 22.03 -20.29
C LEU A 376 -2.25 22.08 -19.42
N VAL A 377 -1.21 21.37 -19.84
CA VAL A 377 0.14 21.52 -19.28
C VAL A 377 0.70 22.83 -19.81
N ILE A 378 0.93 23.80 -18.92
CA ILE A 378 1.85 24.90 -19.16
C ILE A 378 3.10 24.60 -18.31
N PHE A 379 4.24 24.65 -18.99
CA PHE A 379 5.59 24.32 -18.54
C PHE A 379 6.02 25.00 -17.24
#